data_AF-A0A7C2YCB6-F1
#
_entry.id   AF-A0A7C2YCB6-F1
#
_cell.length_a   1.000
_cell.length_b   1.000
_cell.length_c   1.000
_cell.angle_alpha   90.00
_cell.angle_beta   90.00
_cell.angle_gamma   90.00
#
_symmetry.space_group_name_H-M   'P 1'
#
loop_
_entity.id
_entity.type
_entity.pdbx_description
1 polymer ?
#
loop_
_entity_poly.entity_id
_entity_poly.type
_entity_poly.pdbx_seq_one_letter_code
_entity_poly.pdbx_strand_id
1 'polypeptide(L)'
;MPTREQTIADAIQIFENAEYPSGLSTTTAWLGIYQTLLWYEPINWVGFSDLPHIIDADKLRPASPAKKRTWGNPNAWQKRAYTLAIYLAKQLMGEVDRISHKFDLLMKQPDYEGMQRQNTLGIAFSGLIKHVLEKFGSTTLSYETEVEATKIFPGITVPGRSGTPRIDLLAKSNDMPRSIISTKWSVRHDRLNDITNECPVYKAAYARIYRKARHDHLLYYVVTNEYDPSRLNKMLDDSCVDGVIHVHKAAVVDVCKLNGRLTRLIDLSEFIKAALSW
;
A
#
# COMPACT_ATOMS: atom_id res chain seq x y z
N MET A 1 19.51 7.05 -12.80
CA MET A 1 18.23 7.01 -12.08
C MET A 1 17.32 6.05 -12.82
N PRO A 2 16.83 4.98 -12.18
CA PRO A 2 15.87 4.05 -12.73
C PRO A 2 14.65 4.75 -13.33
N THR A 3 14.17 4.23 -14.47
CA THR A 3 12.86 4.64 -14.99
C THR A 3 11.74 4.06 -14.13
N ARG A 4 10.50 4.45 -14.41
CA ARG A 4 9.33 3.86 -13.75
C ARG A 4 9.24 2.36 -14.03
N GLU A 5 9.41 1.98 -15.29
CA GLU A 5 9.35 0.60 -15.76
C GLU A 5 10.45 -0.24 -15.09
N GLN A 6 11.66 0.30 -14.99
CA GLN A 6 12.76 -0.34 -14.27
C GLN A 6 12.43 -0.50 -12.79
N THR A 7 11.88 0.53 -12.15
CA THR A 7 11.46 0.47 -10.73
C THR A 7 10.45 -0.64 -10.47
N ILE A 8 9.48 -0.82 -11.37
CA ILE A 8 8.49 -1.88 -11.27
C ILE A 8 9.14 -3.25 -11.50
N ALA A 9 9.99 -3.37 -12.52
CA ALA A 9 10.68 -4.63 -12.84
C ALA A 9 11.57 -5.11 -11.68
N ASP A 10 12.37 -4.20 -11.10
CA ASP A 10 13.23 -4.52 -9.95
C ASP A 10 12.42 -4.94 -8.73
N ALA A 11 11.33 -4.21 -8.45
CA ALA A 11 10.44 -4.55 -7.34
C ALA A 11 9.81 -5.94 -7.51
N ILE A 12 9.35 -6.28 -8.73
CA ILE A 12 8.80 -7.61 -9.05
C ILE A 12 9.89 -8.68 -8.91
N GLN A 13 11.11 -8.42 -9.41
CA GLN A 13 12.21 -9.38 -9.30
C GLN A 13 12.57 -9.68 -7.84
N ILE A 14 12.57 -8.66 -6.98
CA ILE A 14 12.76 -8.83 -5.53
C ILE A 14 11.60 -9.62 -4.93
N PHE A 15 10.36 -9.30 -5.29
CA PHE A 15 9.17 -9.99 -4.80
C PHE A 15 9.18 -11.48 -5.14
N GLU A 16 9.55 -11.85 -6.37
CA GLU A 16 9.64 -13.24 -6.81
C GLU A 16 10.74 -14.02 -6.11
N ASN A 17 11.85 -13.34 -5.76
CA ASN A 17 12.98 -13.93 -5.06
C ASN A 17 12.88 -13.82 -3.53
N ALA A 18 11.81 -13.24 -3.02
CA ALA A 18 11.63 -13.02 -1.59
C ALA A 18 11.48 -14.36 -0.84
N GLU A 19 11.73 -14.34 0.47
CA GLU A 19 11.58 -15.54 1.28
C GLU A 19 10.11 -15.79 1.61
N TYR A 20 9.65 -17.02 1.33
CA TYR A 20 8.32 -17.49 1.71
C TYR A 20 8.43 -18.85 2.38
N PRO A 21 8.56 -18.93 3.72
CA PRO A 21 8.73 -20.19 4.44
C PRO A 21 7.69 -21.28 4.14
N SER A 22 6.45 -20.88 3.86
CA SER A 22 5.36 -21.78 3.48
C SER A 22 5.02 -21.74 1.99
N GLY A 23 5.90 -21.19 1.15
CA GLY A 23 5.66 -20.96 -0.27
C GLY A 23 4.87 -19.68 -0.58
N LEU A 24 4.99 -19.24 -1.83
CA LEU A 24 4.29 -18.06 -2.36
C LEU A 24 2.84 -18.43 -2.72
N SER A 25 1.89 -17.71 -2.12
CA SER A 25 0.45 -17.90 -2.24
C SER A 25 -0.29 -16.57 -2.04
N THR A 26 -1.61 -16.54 -2.24
CA THR A 26 -2.43 -15.36 -1.95
C THR A 26 -2.31 -14.88 -0.50
N THR A 27 -2.19 -15.80 0.45
CA THR A 27 -2.09 -15.50 1.89
C THR A 27 -0.67 -15.11 2.33
N THR A 28 0.34 -15.32 1.48
CA THR A 28 1.75 -15.02 1.80
C THR A 28 2.37 -13.94 0.92
N ALA A 29 1.69 -13.50 -0.16
CA ALA A 29 2.17 -12.46 -1.06
C ALA A 29 2.53 -11.14 -0.35
N TRP A 30 1.83 -10.78 0.73
CA TRP A 30 2.14 -9.59 1.54
C TRP A 30 3.59 -9.60 2.06
N LEU A 31 4.16 -10.78 2.32
CA LEU A 31 5.51 -10.94 2.86
C LEU A 31 6.57 -10.53 1.84
N GLY A 32 6.33 -10.80 0.55
CA GLY A 32 7.17 -10.31 -0.55
C GLY A 32 7.11 -8.80 -0.67
N ILE A 33 5.90 -8.23 -0.63
CA ILE A 33 5.70 -6.78 -0.66
C ILE A 33 6.45 -6.10 0.49
N TYR A 34 6.39 -6.65 1.70
CA TYR A 34 7.11 -6.12 2.85
C TYR A 34 8.62 -6.24 2.68
N GLN A 35 9.14 -7.40 2.28
CA GLN A 35 10.58 -7.57 2.01
C GLN A 35 11.09 -6.57 0.96
N THR A 36 10.28 -6.27 -0.06
CA THR A 36 10.63 -5.28 -1.09
C THR A 36 10.60 -3.83 -0.57
N LEU A 37 9.58 -3.43 0.20
CA LEU A 37 9.25 -2.01 0.42
C LEU A 37 9.21 -1.52 1.87
N LEU A 38 9.00 -2.41 2.85
CA LEU A 38 8.92 -2.01 4.25
C LEU A 38 10.33 -1.67 4.74
N TRP A 39 10.54 -0.46 5.22
CA TRP A 39 11.85 -0.08 5.77
C TRP A 39 11.84 -0.02 7.28
N TYR A 40 13.05 -0.08 7.83
CA TYR A 40 13.31 0.07 9.25
C TYR A 40 13.92 1.44 9.50
N GLU A 41 13.40 2.15 10.50
CA GLU A 41 13.96 3.40 10.99
C GLU A 41 15.09 3.09 11.98
N PRO A 42 16.28 3.68 11.80
CA PRO A 42 17.33 3.62 12.81
C PRO A 42 16.91 4.46 14.03
N ILE A 43 16.81 3.81 15.19
CA ILE A 43 16.34 4.40 16.44
C ILE A 43 17.52 4.69 17.38
N ASN A 44 18.39 3.70 17.61
CA ASN A 44 19.54 3.75 18.54
C ASN A 44 19.20 4.42 19.87
N TRP A 45 18.04 4.06 20.44
CA TRP A 45 17.46 4.71 21.61
C TRP A 45 16.49 3.79 22.35
N VAL A 46 16.37 3.95 23.68
CA VAL A 46 15.43 3.22 24.56
C VAL A 46 15.37 1.71 24.33
N GLY A 47 16.52 1.09 24.06
CA GLY A 47 16.65 -0.37 23.88
C GLY A 47 16.36 -0.88 22.47
N PHE A 48 16.21 0.00 21.48
CA PHE A 48 16.04 -0.39 20.08
C PHE A 48 17.16 0.14 19.19
N SER A 49 17.73 -0.74 18.35
CA SER A 49 18.65 -0.37 17.28
C SER A 49 17.88 0.23 16.10
N ASP A 50 16.88 -0.50 15.61
CA ASP A 50 15.98 -0.09 14.55
C ASP A 50 14.55 -0.60 14.82
N LEU A 51 13.57 -0.05 14.10
CA LEU A 51 12.16 -0.46 14.18
C LEU A 51 11.47 -0.34 12.81
N PRO A 52 10.52 -1.24 12.45
CA PRO A 52 9.73 -1.09 11.24
C PRO A 52 9.05 0.29 11.16
N HIS A 53 9.15 0.95 10.00
CA HIS A 53 8.50 2.22 9.76
C HIS A 53 7.00 2.02 9.50
N ILE A 54 6.22 2.02 10.57
CA ILE A 54 4.75 1.93 10.51
C ILE A 54 4.06 3.26 10.78
N ILE A 55 4.81 4.32 11.07
CA ILE A 55 4.26 5.64 11.39
C ILE A 55 5.32 6.71 11.16
N ASP A 56 4.90 7.97 11.08
CA ASP A 56 5.80 9.12 10.94
C ASP A 56 7.03 9.00 11.85
N ALA A 57 8.22 9.22 11.29
CA ALA A 57 9.49 8.92 11.94
C ALA A 57 9.68 9.64 13.28
N ASP A 58 9.08 10.83 13.46
CA ASP A 58 9.13 11.60 14.70
C ASP A 58 8.36 10.95 15.86
N LYS A 59 7.50 9.97 15.58
CA LYS A 59 6.84 9.12 16.59
C LYS A 59 7.67 7.89 16.94
N LEU A 60 8.65 7.50 16.11
CA LEU A 60 9.56 6.37 16.39
C LEU A 60 10.88 6.82 16.98
N ARG A 61 11.37 8.02 16.62
CA ARG A 61 12.59 8.64 17.15
C ARG A 61 12.36 10.11 17.50
N PRO A 62 13.00 10.64 18.55
CA PRO A 62 12.83 12.03 18.94
C PRO A 62 13.32 12.98 17.84
N ALA A 63 12.47 13.92 17.44
CA ALA A 63 12.80 14.92 16.41
C ALA A 63 13.85 15.97 16.85
N SER A 64 14.20 16.02 18.15
CA SER A 64 15.21 16.95 18.66
C SER A 64 15.89 16.43 19.93
N PRO A 65 17.11 16.93 20.27
CA PRO A 65 17.79 16.61 21.52
C PRO A 65 16.96 16.96 22.77
N ALA A 66 16.16 18.03 22.73
CA ALA A 66 15.28 18.42 23.83
C ALA A 66 14.17 17.39 24.05
N LYS A 67 13.51 16.91 22.98
CA LYS A 67 12.53 15.81 23.07
C LYS A 67 13.18 14.50 23.50
N LYS A 68 14.42 14.25 23.10
CA LYS A 68 15.16 13.05 23.50
C LYS A 68 15.30 12.93 25.03
N ARG A 69 15.54 14.05 25.73
CA ARG A 69 15.67 14.08 27.20
C ARG A 69 14.39 13.72 27.95
N THR A 70 13.21 13.90 27.34
CA THR A 70 11.93 13.57 27.98
C THR A 70 11.50 12.12 27.75
N TRP A 71 12.20 11.38 26.89
CA TRP A 71 11.87 10.00 26.54
C TRP A 71 12.69 9.03 27.40
N GLY A 72 12.17 8.70 28.58
CA GLY A 72 12.76 7.70 29.47
C GLY A 72 12.33 6.25 29.17
N ASN A 73 11.24 6.06 28.42
CA ASN A 73 10.67 4.73 28.12
C ASN A 73 10.14 4.68 26.68
N PRO A 74 10.05 3.48 26.07
CA PRO A 74 9.39 3.28 24.79
C PRO A 74 7.93 3.77 24.78
N ASN A 75 7.58 4.58 23.79
CA ASN A 75 6.20 5.02 23.58
C ASN A 75 5.33 3.93 22.93
N ALA A 76 4.02 4.18 22.79
CA ALA A 76 3.09 3.20 22.23
C ALA A 76 3.42 2.78 20.78
N TRP A 77 3.87 3.71 19.93
CA TRP A 77 4.24 3.41 18.55
C TRP A 77 5.53 2.60 18.46
N GLN A 78 6.53 2.88 19.30
CA GLN A 78 7.75 2.08 19.37
C GLN A 78 7.45 0.64 19.81
N LYS A 79 6.58 0.46 20.82
CA LYS A 79 6.14 -0.87 21.28
C LYS A 79 5.40 -1.64 20.18
N ARG A 80 4.53 -0.96 19.41
CA ARG A 80 3.81 -1.57 18.29
C ARG A 80 4.76 -1.97 17.15
N ALA A 81 5.67 -1.08 16.77
CA ALA A 81 6.67 -1.37 15.74
C ALA A 81 7.56 -2.56 16.16
N TYR A 82 7.95 -2.64 17.43
CA TYR A 82 8.70 -3.79 17.96
C TYR A 82 7.87 -5.08 17.95
N THR A 83 6.57 -5.00 18.30
CA THR A 83 5.66 -6.14 18.21
C THR A 83 5.52 -6.64 16.77
N LEU A 84 5.47 -5.72 15.81
CA LEU A 84 5.52 -6.07 14.39
C LEU A 84 6.86 -6.72 14.02
N ALA A 85 7.99 -6.22 14.50
CA ALA A 85 9.30 -6.84 14.25
C ALA A 85 9.36 -8.29 14.77
N ILE A 86 8.83 -8.55 15.97
CA ILE A 86 8.69 -9.91 16.52
C ILE A 86 7.85 -10.79 15.58
N TYR A 87 6.70 -10.27 15.14
CA TYR A 87 5.83 -10.99 14.23
C TYR A 87 6.54 -11.31 12.90
N LEU A 88 7.19 -10.33 12.28
CA LEU A 88 7.92 -10.50 11.03
C LEU A 88 9.06 -11.51 11.15
N ALA A 89 9.84 -11.44 12.23
CA ALA A 89 10.89 -12.41 12.51
C ALA A 89 10.33 -13.84 12.61
N LYS A 90 9.19 -14.02 13.31
CA LYS A 90 8.49 -15.31 13.37
C LYS A 90 8.03 -15.78 11.99
N GLN A 91 7.45 -14.90 11.17
CA GLN A 91 6.99 -15.24 9.82
C GLN A 91 8.14 -15.65 8.89
N LEU A 92 9.35 -15.18 9.14
CA LEU A 92 10.56 -15.47 8.36
C LEU A 92 11.50 -16.47 9.04
N MET A 93 11.07 -17.12 10.14
CA MET A 93 11.88 -18.05 10.94
C MET A 93 13.24 -17.47 11.36
N GLY A 94 13.28 -16.17 11.64
CA GLY A 94 14.48 -15.41 11.98
C GLY A 94 14.47 -14.84 13.40
N GLU A 95 15.58 -14.18 13.75
CA GLU A 95 15.75 -13.46 15.01
C GLU A 95 15.36 -11.98 14.83
N VAL A 96 14.67 -11.41 15.83
CA VAL A 96 14.14 -10.04 15.78
C VAL A 96 15.23 -9.01 15.52
N ASP A 97 16.36 -9.13 16.23
CA ASP A 97 17.49 -8.19 16.13
C ASP A 97 18.27 -8.30 14.82
N ARG A 98 17.96 -9.31 14.00
CA ARG A 98 18.64 -9.56 12.73
C ARG A 98 17.69 -9.47 11.55
N ILE A 99 16.39 -9.24 11.71
CA ILE A 99 15.46 -9.39 10.58
C ILE A 99 15.47 -8.18 9.62
N SER A 100 15.91 -7.00 10.07
CA SER A 100 15.82 -5.75 9.28
C SER A 100 16.60 -5.78 7.95
N HIS A 101 17.63 -6.62 7.82
CA HIS A 101 18.37 -6.77 6.56
C HIS A 101 17.53 -7.38 5.43
N LYS A 102 16.50 -8.19 5.76
CA LYS A 102 15.61 -8.86 4.80
C LYS A 102 14.53 -7.95 4.21
N PHE A 103 14.43 -6.72 4.71
CA PHE A 103 13.41 -5.76 4.31
C PHE A 103 14.02 -4.57 3.56
N ASP A 104 13.18 -3.75 2.93
CA ASP A 104 13.59 -2.58 2.14
C ASP A 104 14.56 -2.90 0.99
N LEU A 105 14.45 -4.09 0.43
CA LEU A 105 15.44 -4.60 -0.52
C LEU A 105 15.55 -3.74 -1.79
N LEU A 106 14.46 -3.08 -2.21
CA LEU A 106 14.49 -2.20 -3.37
C LEU A 106 15.38 -0.98 -3.13
N MET A 107 15.14 -0.26 -2.03
CA MET A 107 15.90 0.97 -1.73
C MET A 107 17.34 0.71 -1.30
N LYS A 108 17.71 -0.55 -1.04
CA LYS A 108 19.08 -0.99 -0.77
C LYS A 108 19.89 -1.30 -2.03
N GLN A 109 19.26 -1.36 -3.20
CA GLN A 109 19.99 -1.55 -4.45
C GLN A 109 20.79 -0.28 -4.83
N PRO A 110 21.99 -0.42 -5.43
CA PRO A 110 22.84 0.72 -5.78
C PRO A 110 22.15 1.77 -6.66
N ASP A 111 21.29 1.34 -7.59
CA ASP A 111 20.62 2.26 -8.53
C ASP A 111 19.61 3.21 -7.85
N TYR A 112 19.23 2.93 -6.60
CA TYR A 112 18.27 3.70 -5.82
C TYR A 112 18.92 4.61 -4.77
N GLU A 113 20.25 4.64 -4.71
CA GLU A 113 20.99 5.52 -3.80
C GLU A 113 20.62 7.00 -4.07
N GLY A 114 20.31 7.73 -2.99
CA GLY A 114 19.95 9.15 -3.07
C GLY A 114 18.56 9.45 -3.67
N MET A 115 17.79 8.43 -4.10
CA MET A 115 16.45 8.66 -4.63
C MET A 115 15.44 9.10 -3.57
N GLN A 116 14.44 9.87 -4.01
CA GLN A 116 13.26 10.22 -3.19
C GLN A 116 12.42 8.96 -2.91
N ARG A 117 12.68 8.32 -1.77
CA ARG A 117 12.01 7.09 -1.31
C ARG A 117 10.50 7.08 -1.57
N GLN A 118 9.78 8.15 -1.21
CA GLN A 118 8.31 8.16 -1.31
C GLN A 118 7.80 8.05 -2.76
N ASN A 119 8.54 8.59 -3.73
CA ASN A 119 8.17 8.45 -5.14
C ASN A 119 8.46 7.02 -5.63
N THR A 120 9.64 6.48 -5.28
CA THR A 120 10.02 5.11 -5.63
C THR A 120 9.06 4.09 -5.03
N LEU A 121 8.71 4.22 -3.75
CA LEU A 121 7.75 3.35 -3.08
C LEU A 121 6.37 3.42 -3.73
N GLY A 122 5.89 4.62 -4.11
CA GLY A 122 4.61 4.76 -4.80
C GLY A 122 4.56 4.01 -6.14
N ILE A 123 5.62 4.15 -6.94
CA ILE A 123 5.75 3.47 -8.24
C ILE A 123 5.82 1.94 -8.05
N ALA A 124 6.74 1.48 -7.21
CA ALA A 124 6.96 0.06 -6.96
C ALA A 124 5.73 -0.60 -6.35
N PHE A 125 5.05 0.08 -5.43
CA PHE A 125 3.85 -0.46 -4.78
C PHE A 125 2.71 -0.67 -5.77
N SER A 126 2.42 0.31 -6.65
CA SER A 126 1.41 0.14 -7.70
C SER A 126 1.74 -1.05 -8.61
N GLY A 127 3.01 -1.17 -9.02
CA GLY A 127 3.49 -2.29 -9.83
C GLY A 127 3.38 -3.65 -9.14
N LEU A 128 3.71 -3.73 -7.85
CA LEU A 128 3.58 -4.96 -7.07
C LEU A 128 2.12 -5.39 -6.87
N ILE A 129 1.21 -4.44 -6.62
CA ILE A 129 -0.22 -4.77 -6.51
C ILE A 129 -0.74 -5.28 -7.86
N LYS A 130 -0.37 -4.63 -8.97
CA LYS A 130 -0.69 -5.13 -10.31
C LYS A 130 -0.18 -6.57 -10.49
N HIS A 131 1.10 -6.82 -10.22
CA HIS A 131 1.73 -8.12 -10.39
C HIS A 131 1.06 -9.22 -9.54
N VAL A 132 0.74 -8.92 -8.28
CA VAL A 132 0.03 -9.85 -7.40
C VAL A 132 -1.37 -10.18 -7.93
N LEU A 133 -2.10 -9.18 -8.45
CA LEU A 133 -3.42 -9.39 -9.05
C LEU A 133 -3.34 -10.18 -10.36
N GLU A 134 -2.33 -9.95 -11.20
CA GLU A 134 -2.11 -10.75 -12.41
C GLU A 134 -1.72 -12.20 -12.09
N LYS A 135 -0.92 -12.40 -11.03
CA LYS A 135 -0.43 -13.73 -10.65
C LYS A 135 -1.49 -14.61 -9.99
N PHE A 136 -2.39 -14.01 -9.21
CA PHE A 136 -3.35 -14.77 -8.39
C PHE A 136 -4.83 -14.43 -8.63
N GLY A 137 -5.11 -13.34 -9.34
CA GLY A 137 -6.47 -12.90 -9.66
C GLY A 137 -7.03 -13.59 -10.90
N SER A 138 -8.08 -13.00 -11.47
CA SER A 138 -8.78 -13.58 -12.62
C SER A 138 -7.97 -13.40 -13.91
N THR A 139 -7.84 -14.48 -14.70
CA THR A 139 -7.24 -14.43 -16.04
C THR A 139 -8.12 -13.71 -17.07
N THR A 140 -9.38 -13.40 -16.73
CA THR A 140 -10.30 -12.63 -17.59
C THR A 140 -10.17 -11.12 -17.38
N LEU A 141 -9.35 -10.70 -16.41
CA LEU A 141 -9.07 -9.31 -16.13
C LEU A 141 -7.71 -8.91 -16.67
N SER A 142 -7.63 -7.69 -17.20
CA SER A 142 -6.36 -7.03 -17.51
C SER A 142 -6.15 -5.86 -16.56
N TYR A 143 -4.87 -5.60 -16.23
CA TYR A 143 -4.48 -4.58 -15.26
C TYR A 143 -3.47 -3.60 -15.88
N GLU A 144 -3.76 -2.31 -15.76
CA GLU A 144 -2.93 -1.23 -16.31
C GLU A 144 -2.61 -0.19 -15.23
N THR A 145 -1.33 0.17 -15.07
CA THR A 145 -0.89 1.23 -14.15
C THR A 145 -0.77 2.57 -14.87
N GLU A 146 -0.98 3.68 -14.15
CA GLU A 146 -0.83 5.06 -14.66
C GLU A 146 -1.65 5.40 -15.90
N VAL A 147 -2.87 4.90 -15.95
CA VAL A 147 -3.74 5.14 -17.09
C VAL A 147 -4.18 6.61 -17.07
N GLU A 148 -4.05 7.32 -18.19
CA GLU A 148 -4.64 8.66 -18.32
C GLU A 148 -6.15 8.54 -18.22
N ALA A 149 -6.71 9.16 -17.19
CA ALA A 149 -8.14 9.12 -16.95
C ALA A 149 -8.94 9.67 -18.13
N THR A 150 -8.41 10.64 -18.87
CA THR A 150 -9.05 11.24 -20.05
C THR A 150 -9.20 10.27 -21.23
N LYS A 151 -8.33 9.24 -21.31
CA LYS A 151 -8.43 8.19 -22.33
C LYS A 151 -9.55 7.19 -22.02
N ILE A 152 -9.84 6.99 -20.74
CA ILE A 152 -10.91 6.09 -20.27
C ILE A 152 -12.24 6.84 -20.14
N PHE A 153 -12.18 8.08 -19.66
CA PHE A 153 -13.31 8.94 -19.41
C PHE A 153 -13.09 10.30 -20.10
N PRO A 154 -13.43 10.43 -21.40
CA PRO A 154 -13.27 11.68 -22.12
C PRO A 154 -13.98 12.85 -21.42
N GLY A 155 -13.27 13.97 -21.31
CA GLY A 155 -13.74 15.19 -20.65
C GLY A 155 -13.85 15.11 -19.12
N ILE A 156 -13.23 14.14 -18.48
CA ILE A 156 -13.14 14.08 -17.01
C ILE A 156 -12.32 15.25 -16.47
N THR A 157 -12.77 15.82 -15.35
CA THR A 157 -12.04 16.83 -14.60
C THR A 157 -12.08 16.44 -13.14
N VAL A 158 -10.90 16.30 -12.52
CA VAL A 158 -10.77 15.96 -11.10
C VAL A 158 -10.33 17.24 -10.37
N PRO A 159 -11.12 17.76 -9.42
CA PRO A 159 -10.76 18.97 -8.67
C PRO A 159 -9.39 18.83 -7.99
N GLY A 160 -8.54 19.85 -8.11
CA GLY A 160 -7.21 19.87 -7.49
C GLY A 160 -6.14 18.99 -8.17
N ARG A 161 -6.45 18.37 -9.32
CA ARG A 161 -5.49 17.62 -10.13
C ARG A 161 -5.07 18.39 -11.39
N SER A 162 -4.01 17.90 -12.04
CA SER A 162 -3.59 18.37 -13.37
C SER A 162 -4.70 18.17 -14.41
N GLY A 163 -4.57 18.80 -15.57
CA GLY A 163 -5.49 18.57 -16.71
C GLY A 163 -5.46 17.14 -17.27
N THR A 164 -4.52 16.30 -16.81
CA THR A 164 -4.35 14.90 -17.21
C THR A 164 -4.26 13.99 -15.98
N PRO A 165 -5.36 13.82 -15.22
CA PRO A 165 -5.36 12.97 -14.03
C PRO A 165 -5.00 11.52 -14.42
N ARG A 166 -4.20 10.85 -13.59
CA ARG A 166 -3.73 9.48 -13.79
C ARG A 166 -4.43 8.55 -12.79
N ILE A 167 -4.85 7.39 -13.28
CA ILE A 167 -5.38 6.30 -12.48
C ILE A 167 -4.21 5.42 -12.07
N ASP A 168 -4.00 5.23 -10.76
CA ASP A 168 -2.88 4.44 -10.23
C ASP A 168 -2.87 3.02 -10.82
N LEU A 169 -4.02 2.33 -10.76
CA LEU A 169 -4.25 1.00 -11.32
C LEU A 169 -5.72 0.86 -11.79
N LEU A 170 -5.89 0.40 -13.02
CA LEU A 170 -7.18 0.15 -13.66
C LEU A 170 -7.31 -1.35 -13.97
N ALA A 171 -8.40 -1.96 -13.49
CA ALA A 171 -8.77 -3.32 -13.86
C ALA A 171 -9.87 -3.27 -14.95
N LYS A 172 -9.70 -4.05 -16.01
CA LYS A 172 -10.66 -4.16 -17.12
C LYS A 172 -11.09 -5.60 -17.33
N SER A 173 -12.32 -5.78 -17.80
CA SER A 173 -12.85 -7.05 -18.31
C SER A 173 -13.37 -6.80 -19.71
N ASN A 174 -12.87 -7.53 -20.72
CA ASN A 174 -13.22 -7.30 -22.13
C ASN A 174 -13.12 -5.82 -22.52
N ASP A 175 -11.97 -5.19 -22.23
CA ASP A 175 -11.66 -3.77 -22.42
C ASP A 175 -12.52 -2.75 -21.67
N MET A 176 -13.52 -3.20 -20.91
CA MET A 176 -14.39 -2.34 -20.12
C MET A 176 -13.83 -2.11 -18.71
N PRO A 177 -13.78 -0.86 -18.20
CA PRO A 177 -13.40 -0.57 -16.84
C PRO A 177 -14.29 -1.32 -15.82
N ARG A 178 -13.67 -2.05 -14.89
CA ARG A 178 -14.38 -2.74 -13.79
C ARG A 178 -14.07 -2.15 -12.44
N SER A 179 -12.80 -1.87 -12.21
CA SER A 179 -12.35 -1.27 -10.96
C SER A 179 -11.26 -0.26 -11.20
N ILE A 180 -11.31 0.82 -10.44
CA ILE A 180 -10.16 1.68 -10.17
C ILE A 180 -9.61 1.31 -8.80
N ILE A 181 -8.29 1.23 -8.71
CA ILE A 181 -7.58 0.88 -7.47
C ILE A 181 -6.56 2.00 -7.21
N SER A 182 -6.82 2.84 -6.21
CA SER A 182 -5.82 3.81 -5.74
C SER A 182 -4.82 3.11 -4.84
N THR A 183 -3.52 3.25 -5.13
CA THR A 183 -2.45 2.60 -4.38
C THR A 183 -1.65 3.65 -3.62
N LYS A 184 -1.52 3.47 -2.31
CA LYS A 184 -0.83 4.42 -1.43
C LYS A 184 -0.04 3.68 -0.37
N TRP A 185 1.28 3.60 -0.51
CA TRP A 185 2.13 2.91 0.48
C TRP A 185 1.92 3.45 1.90
N SER A 186 1.96 4.78 2.03
CA SER A 186 1.55 5.51 3.24
C SER A 186 0.65 6.66 2.83
N VAL A 187 -0.17 7.16 3.75
CA VAL A 187 -1.10 8.25 3.47
C VAL A 187 -0.73 9.44 4.33
N ARG A 188 -0.64 10.63 3.73
CA ARG A 188 -0.50 11.88 4.50
C ARG A 188 -1.85 12.52 4.71
N HIS A 189 -2.02 13.23 5.82
CA HIS A 189 -3.31 13.82 6.16
C HIS A 189 -3.82 14.81 5.10
N ASP A 190 -2.91 15.61 4.55
CA ASP A 190 -3.16 16.59 3.48
C ASP A 190 -3.53 15.94 2.13
N ARG A 191 -3.16 14.67 1.92
CA ARG A 191 -3.41 13.91 0.69
C ARG A 191 -4.59 12.94 0.77
N LEU A 192 -5.28 12.87 1.90
CA LEU A 192 -6.49 12.04 2.04
C LEU A 192 -7.62 12.54 1.15
N ASN A 193 -7.73 13.86 0.96
CA ASN A 193 -8.80 14.45 0.16
C ASN A 193 -8.71 14.06 -1.32
N ASP A 194 -7.49 13.80 -1.82
CA ASP A 194 -7.30 13.34 -3.19
C ASP A 194 -8.09 12.05 -3.45
N ILE A 195 -7.97 11.09 -2.53
CA ILE A 195 -8.61 9.77 -2.62
C ILE A 195 -10.14 9.90 -2.55
N THR A 196 -10.63 10.68 -1.59
CA THR A 196 -12.08 10.85 -1.36
C THR A 196 -12.75 11.69 -2.46
N ASN A 197 -12.00 12.57 -3.14
CA ASN A 197 -12.51 13.38 -4.24
C ASN A 197 -12.49 12.64 -5.58
N GLU A 198 -11.54 11.73 -5.79
CA GLU A 198 -11.39 10.97 -7.03
C GLU A 198 -12.54 9.99 -7.24
N CYS A 199 -12.91 9.24 -6.20
CA CYS A 199 -13.94 8.21 -6.28
C CYS A 199 -15.27 8.69 -6.91
N PRO A 200 -15.93 9.75 -6.40
CA PRO A 200 -17.23 10.18 -6.93
C PRO A 200 -17.11 10.67 -8.38
N VAL A 201 -15.99 11.31 -8.73
CA VAL A 201 -15.74 11.80 -10.09
C VAL A 201 -15.64 10.63 -11.07
N TYR A 202 -14.87 9.58 -10.73
CA TYR A 202 -14.74 8.41 -11.60
C TYR A 202 -16.04 7.62 -11.72
N LYS A 203 -16.74 7.35 -10.61
CA LYS A 203 -18.01 6.63 -10.65
C LYS A 203 -19.08 7.39 -11.45
N ALA A 204 -19.15 8.71 -11.32
CA ALA A 204 -20.05 9.55 -12.12
C ALA A 204 -19.68 9.54 -13.62
N ALA A 205 -18.39 9.65 -13.95
CA ALA A 205 -17.92 9.58 -15.33
C ALA A 205 -18.23 8.22 -15.98
N TYR A 206 -18.04 7.12 -15.23
CA TYR A 206 -18.40 5.78 -15.68
C TYR A 206 -19.90 5.66 -15.93
N ALA A 207 -20.75 6.10 -15.00
CA ALA A 207 -22.20 6.07 -15.17
C ALA A 207 -22.69 6.92 -16.36
N ARG A 208 -21.96 7.98 -16.73
CA ARG A 208 -22.27 8.77 -17.93
C ARG A 208 -21.93 8.02 -19.22
N ILE A 209 -20.77 7.35 -19.26
CA ILE A 209 -20.21 6.80 -20.50
C ILE A 209 -20.67 5.36 -20.75
N TYR A 210 -20.71 4.51 -19.71
CA TYR A 210 -20.83 3.06 -19.85
C TYR A 210 -22.17 2.48 -19.38
N ARG A 211 -23.07 3.29 -18.80
CA ARG A 211 -24.35 2.83 -18.22
C ARG A 211 -25.27 2.08 -19.19
N LYS A 212 -25.15 2.32 -20.50
CA LYS A 212 -25.95 1.58 -21.51
C LYS A 212 -25.35 0.22 -21.87
N ALA A 213 -24.05 0.02 -21.63
CA ALA A 213 -23.32 -1.19 -22.00
C ALA A 213 -23.35 -2.27 -20.91
N ARG A 214 -23.48 -1.88 -19.62
CA ARG A 214 -23.65 -2.81 -18.49
C ARG A 214 -24.55 -2.19 -17.42
N HIS A 215 -25.32 -3.04 -16.75
CA HIS A 215 -26.09 -2.69 -15.55
C HIS A 215 -25.24 -2.63 -14.27
N ASP A 216 -23.93 -2.89 -14.37
CA ASP A 216 -22.99 -2.80 -13.25
C ASP A 216 -22.47 -1.38 -13.02
N HIS A 217 -21.95 -1.15 -11.82
CA HIS A 217 -21.25 0.06 -11.43
C HIS A 217 -19.73 -0.14 -11.45
N LEU A 218 -18.98 0.95 -11.56
CA LEU A 218 -17.53 0.95 -11.39
C LEU A 218 -17.19 0.75 -9.92
N LEU A 219 -16.28 -0.19 -9.62
CA LEU A 219 -15.71 -0.35 -8.29
C LEU A 219 -14.54 0.61 -8.07
N TYR A 220 -14.37 1.07 -6.84
CA TYR A 220 -13.29 1.95 -6.41
C TYR A 220 -12.72 1.47 -5.09
N TYR A 221 -11.48 1.00 -5.13
CA TYR A 221 -10.75 0.47 -3.97
C TYR A 221 -9.53 1.31 -3.65
N VAL A 222 -9.10 1.26 -2.39
CA VAL A 222 -7.84 1.85 -1.93
C VAL A 222 -6.97 0.75 -1.33
N VAL A 223 -5.77 0.54 -1.86
CA VAL A 223 -4.80 -0.42 -1.32
C VAL A 223 -3.67 0.34 -0.62
N THR A 224 -3.38 0.00 0.63
CA THR A 224 -2.42 0.75 1.45
C THR A 224 -1.65 -0.09 2.46
N ASN A 225 -0.50 0.44 2.93
CA ASN A 225 0.22 -0.04 4.10
C ASN A 225 0.23 1.01 5.25
N GLU A 226 -0.78 1.88 5.30
CA GLU A 226 -0.96 2.87 6.38
C GLU A 226 -1.41 2.21 7.69
N TYR A 227 -0.88 2.67 8.83
CA TYR A 227 -1.22 2.16 10.17
C TYR A 227 -1.90 3.22 11.05
N ASP A 228 -1.84 4.52 10.73
CA ASP A 228 -2.47 5.56 11.54
C ASP A 228 -4.00 5.42 11.48
N PRO A 229 -4.68 5.08 12.61
CA PRO A 229 -6.12 4.84 12.61
C PRO A 229 -6.93 6.06 12.18
N SER A 230 -6.43 7.28 12.41
CA SER A 230 -7.13 8.50 12.02
C SER A 230 -7.21 8.64 10.49
N ARG A 231 -6.14 8.25 9.80
CA ARG A 231 -6.05 8.30 8.33
C ARG A 231 -6.85 7.17 7.70
N LEU A 232 -6.75 5.96 8.25
CA LEU A 232 -7.51 4.80 7.80
C LEU A 232 -9.03 5.00 7.97
N ASN A 233 -9.48 5.47 9.14
CA ASN A 233 -10.89 5.67 9.40
C ASN A 233 -11.51 6.69 8.42
N LYS A 234 -10.78 7.74 8.04
CA LYS A 234 -11.29 8.72 7.06
C LYS A 234 -11.62 8.08 5.71
N MET A 235 -10.80 7.12 5.25
CA MET A 235 -11.08 6.38 4.01
C MET A 235 -12.19 5.33 4.21
N LEU A 236 -12.21 4.65 5.36
CA LEU A 236 -13.25 3.67 5.70
C LEU A 236 -14.63 4.31 5.84
N ASP A 237 -14.71 5.55 6.29
CA ASP A 237 -15.97 6.26 6.49
C ASP A 237 -16.47 6.95 5.20
N ASP A 238 -15.70 6.92 4.11
CA ASP A 238 -16.14 7.39 2.80
C ASP A 238 -17.00 6.34 2.10
N SER A 239 -18.31 6.58 2.04
CA SER A 239 -19.28 5.70 1.38
C SER A 239 -19.08 5.52 -0.13
N CYS A 240 -18.28 6.38 -0.77
CA CYS A 240 -17.95 6.18 -2.18
C CYS A 240 -16.96 5.01 -2.36
N VAL A 241 -16.03 4.82 -1.42
CA VAL A 241 -14.98 3.81 -1.50
C VAL A 241 -15.58 2.43 -1.18
N ASP A 242 -15.49 1.50 -2.13
CA ASP A 242 -16.09 0.15 -1.98
C ASP A 242 -15.28 -0.75 -1.03
N GLY A 243 -14.02 -0.39 -0.77
CA GLY A 243 -13.21 -1.05 0.23
C GLY A 243 -11.82 -0.42 0.40
N VAL A 244 -11.32 -0.50 1.62
CA VAL A 244 -9.94 -0.15 1.96
C VAL A 244 -9.19 -1.43 2.29
N ILE A 245 -8.22 -1.76 1.46
CA ILE A 245 -7.40 -2.95 1.54
C ILE A 245 -6.11 -2.60 2.24
N HIS A 246 -5.78 -3.34 3.30
CA HIS A 246 -4.44 -3.28 3.89
C HIS A 246 -3.58 -4.40 3.31
N VAL A 247 -2.30 -4.12 3.03
CA VAL A 247 -1.35 -5.13 2.51
C VAL A 247 -1.34 -6.39 3.37
N HIS A 248 -1.40 -6.22 4.69
CA HIS A 248 -1.54 -7.31 5.65
C HIS A 248 -2.43 -6.86 6.81
N LYS A 249 -3.73 -7.15 6.77
CA LYS A 249 -4.70 -6.65 7.76
C LYS A 249 -4.34 -7.07 9.18
N ALA A 250 -3.85 -8.30 9.35
CA ALA A 250 -3.49 -8.82 10.67
C ALA A 250 -2.35 -8.01 11.33
N ALA A 251 -1.45 -7.40 10.54
CA ALA A 251 -0.41 -6.52 11.09
C ALA A 251 -1.00 -5.32 11.85
N VAL A 252 -2.10 -4.77 11.36
CA VAL A 252 -2.77 -3.60 11.95
C VAL A 252 -3.68 -4.02 13.09
N VAL A 253 -4.55 -5.01 12.85
CA VAL A 253 -5.63 -5.40 13.76
C VAL A 253 -5.14 -6.32 14.89
N ASP A 254 -4.37 -7.36 14.57
CA ASP A 254 -4.04 -8.41 15.54
C ASP A 254 -2.67 -8.18 16.20
N VAL A 255 -1.68 -7.78 15.40
CA VAL A 255 -0.29 -7.60 15.85
C VAL A 255 -0.13 -6.25 16.54
N CYS A 256 -0.42 -5.14 15.85
CA CYS A 256 -0.30 -3.80 16.43
C CYS A 256 -1.50 -3.43 17.32
N LYS A 257 -2.58 -4.23 17.30
CA LYS A 257 -3.81 -4.02 18.08
C LYS A 257 -4.33 -2.60 17.95
N LEU A 258 -4.36 -2.12 16.71
CA LEU A 258 -4.87 -0.80 16.37
C LEU A 258 -6.40 -0.84 16.42
N ASN A 259 -7.00 0.33 16.67
CA ASN A 259 -8.44 0.58 16.89
C ASN A 259 -9.39 -0.48 16.30
N GLY A 260 -10.35 -0.99 17.08
CA GLY A 260 -11.31 -2.02 16.65
C GLY A 260 -12.15 -1.69 15.41
N ARG A 261 -12.28 -0.40 15.04
CA ARG A 261 -12.91 0.03 13.76
C ARG A 261 -12.17 -0.49 12.53
N LEU A 262 -10.88 -0.78 12.65
CA LEU A 262 -10.03 -1.27 11.55
C LEU A 262 -10.32 -2.73 11.16
N THR A 263 -11.21 -3.41 11.89
CA THR A 263 -11.75 -4.72 11.48
C THR A 263 -12.49 -4.68 10.14
N ARG A 264 -12.96 -3.49 9.72
CA ARG A 264 -13.58 -3.21 8.41
C ARG A 264 -12.60 -3.20 7.24
N LEU A 265 -11.28 -3.16 7.49
CA LEU A 265 -10.29 -3.31 6.42
C LEU A 265 -10.46 -4.67 5.73
N ILE A 266 -10.17 -4.72 4.44
CA ILE A 266 -10.08 -5.96 3.66
C ILE A 266 -8.62 -6.38 3.65
N ASP A 267 -8.33 -7.66 3.86
CA ASP A 267 -6.96 -8.17 3.69
C ASP A 267 -6.64 -8.31 2.19
N LEU A 268 -5.37 -8.11 1.80
CA LEU A 268 -4.95 -8.29 0.40
C LEU A 268 -5.35 -9.67 -0.15
N SER A 269 -5.27 -10.73 0.65
CA SER A 269 -5.67 -12.07 0.22
C SER A 269 -7.19 -12.20 -0.04
N GLU A 270 -8.01 -11.49 0.73
CA GLU A 270 -9.46 -11.41 0.54
C GLU A 270 -9.81 -10.59 -0.71
N PHE A 271 -9.06 -9.49 -0.93
CA PHE A 271 -9.23 -8.65 -2.10
C PHE A 271 -8.91 -9.38 -3.41
N ILE A 272 -7.83 -10.17 -3.44
CA ILE A 272 -7.50 -11.02 -4.60
C ILE A 272 -8.65 -11.98 -4.91
N LYS A 273 -9.25 -12.59 -3.88
CA LYS A 273 -10.41 -13.48 -4.06
C LYS A 273 -11.63 -12.73 -4.57
N ALA A 274 -11.89 -11.51 -4.08
CA ALA A 274 -12.99 -10.68 -4.56
C ALA A 274 -12.81 -10.29 -6.03
N ALA A 275 -11.58 -10.07 -6.49
CA ALA A 275 -11.29 -9.78 -7.89
C ALA A 275 -11.62 -10.95 -8.85
N LEU A 276 -11.74 -12.18 -8.35
CA LEU A 276 -12.16 -13.33 -9.17
C LEU A 276 -13.60 -13.22 -9.68
N SER A 277 -14.44 -12.40 -9.04
CA SER A 277 -15.85 -12.23 -9.40
C SER A 277 -16.17 -10.95 -10.15
N TRP A 278 -15.16 -10.18 -10.59
CA TRP A 278 -15.37 -8.91 -11.30
C TRP A 278 -15.71 -9.06 -12.77
#